data_AF-A0A4Q1UND2-F1
#
_entry.id   AF-A0A4Q1UND2-F1
#
_cell.length_a   1.000
_cell.length_b   1.000
_cell.length_c   1.000
_cell.angle_alpha   90.00
_cell.angle_beta   90.00
_cell.angle_gamma   90.00
#
_symmetry.space_group_name_H-M   'P 1'
#
loop_
_entity.id
_entity.type
_entity.pdbx_description
1 polymer ?
#
loop_
_entity_poly.entity_id
_entity_poly.type
_entity_poly.pdbx_seq_one_letter_code
_entity_poly.pdbx_strand_id
1 'polypeptide(L)' 'MTLAFVDAGSVFGYNGPTTFGTQTVNVAKSNILRSSIGVGLTWGSPFGALTVNYVVPVTKAAYDVTQPFNFTASPF' A
#
# COMPACT_ATOMS: atom_id res chain seq x y z
N MET A 1 -12.74 8.78 14.94
CA MET A 1 -13.52 8.51 13.72
C MET A 1 -13.09 7.17 13.18
N THR A 2 -14.04 6.28 12.92
CA THR A 2 -13.77 4.96 12.34
C THR A 2 -14.33 4.92 10.93
N LEU A 3 -13.61 4.32 9.98
CA LEU A 3 -14.06 4.14 8.61
C LEU A 3 -13.70 2.74 8.10
N ALA A 4 -14.53 2.19 7.22
CA ALA A 4 -14.20 1.01 6.43
C ALA A 4 -14.05 1.44 4.97
N PHE A 5 -13.11 0.84 4.24
CA PHE A 5 -12.82 1.22 2.87
C PHE A 5 -12.43 0.01 2.01
N VAL A 6 -12.59 0.19 0.71
CA VAL A 6 -12.10 -0.70 -0.34
C VAL A 6 -11.31 0.13 -1.34
N ASP A 7 -10.17 -0.38 -1.81
CA ASP A 7 -9.37 0.29 -2.83
C ASP A 7 -8.94 -0.67 -3.94
N ALA A 8 -8.63 -0.08 -5.10
CA ALA A 8 -8.03 -0.79 -6.20
C ALA A 8 -7.12 0.15 -7.03
N GLY A 9 -6.01 -0.38 -7.52
CA GLY A 9 -5.04 0.38 -8.29
C GLY A 9 -4.08 -0.51 -9.08
N SER A 10 -3.46 0.08 -10.10
CA SER A 10 -2.38 -0.56 -10.85
C SER A 10 -1.47 0.49 -11.48
N VAL A 11 -0.21 0.13 -11.69
CA VAL A 11 0.83 0.99 -12.26
C VAL A 11 1.45 0.27 -13.45
N PHE A 12 1.61 0.98 -14.57
CA PHE A 12 2.08 0.43 -15.86
C PHE A 12 3.15 1.32 -16.50
N GLY A 13 3.76 0.84 -17.58
CA GLY A 13 4.58 1.68 -18.47
C GLY A 13 6.02 1.90 -18.01
N TYR A 14 6.60 0.95 -17.27
CA TYR A 14 8.02 1.02 -16.90
C TYR A 14 8.93 0.79 -18.12
N ASN A 15 9.72 1.81 -18.46
CA ASN A 15 10.67 1.79 -19.60
C ASN A 15 12.13 1.97 -19.14
N GLY A 16 12.42 1.77 -17.86
CA GLY A 16 13.76 1.95 -17.29
C GLY A 16 14.62 0.68 -17.32
N PRO A 17 15.90 0.78 -16.94
CA PRO A 17 16.77 -0.39 -16.78
C PRO A 17 16.24 -1.32 -15.69
N THR A 18 15.99 -2.60 -16.02
CA THR A 18 15.53 -3.60 -15.06
C THR A 18 16.67 -4.30 -14.32
N THR A 19 17.93 -4.01 -14.67
CA THR A 19 19.11 -4.65 -14.11
C THR A 19 20.00 -3.59 -13.45
N PHE A 20 20.33 -3.80 -12.18
CA PHE A 20 21.15 -2.92 -11.34
C PHE A 20 22.33 -3.73 -10.78
N GLY A 21 23.50 -3.62 -11.42
CA GLY A 21 24.66 -4.45 -11.09
C GLY A 21 24.37 -5.93 -11.40
N THR A 22 24.44 -6.79 -10.38
CA THR A 22 24.12 -8.23 -10.49
C THR A 22 22.64 -8.56 -10.18
N GLN A 23 21.84 -7.56 -9.76
CA GLN A 23 20.45 -7.76 -9.38
C GLN A 23 19.52 -7.43 -10.57
N THR A 24 18.55 -8.29 -10.86
CA THR A 24 17.49 -8.02 -11.86
C THR A 24 16.15 -7.89 -11.15
N VAL A 25 15.45 -6.78 -11.39
CA VAL A 25 14.11 -6.52 -10.87
C VAL A 25 13.09 -7.06 -11.87
N ASN A 26 12.21 -7.94 -11.38
CA ASN A 26 11.13 -8.46 -12.19
C ASN A 26 9.98 -7.45 -12.22
N VAL A 27 9.98 -6.61 -13.25
CA VAL A 27 8.92 -5.62 -13.44
C VAL A 27 7.66 -6.33 -13.92
N ALA A 28 6.56 -6.12 -13.20
CA ALA A 28 5.24 -6.59 -13.55
C ALA A 28 4.87 -6.19 -14.99
N LYS A 29 4.94 -7.13 -15.95
CA LYS A 29 4.48 -6.90 -17.33
C LYS A 29 3.00 -7.21 -17.51
N SER A 30 2.35 -7.76 -16.50
CA SER A 30 0.96 -8.21 -16.55
C SER A 30 0.02 -7.16 -15.95
N ASN A 31 -1.12 -6.95 -16.61
CA ASN A 31 -2.22 -6.06 -16.22
C ASN A 31 -2.94 -6.54 -14.94
N ILE A 32 -2.21 -6.68 -13.83
CA ILE A 32 -2.75 -7.14 -12.56
C ILE A 32 -3.34 -5.94 -11.83
N LEU A 33 -4.65 -5.97 -11.61
CA LEU A 33 -5.33 -5.07 -10.69
C LEU A 33 -5.01 -5.51 -9.26
N ARG A 34 -4.46 -4.59 -8.45
CA ARG A 34 -4.29 -4.79 -7.02
C ARG A 34 -5.48 -4.16 -6.32
N SER A 35 -6.05 -4.87 -5.35
CA SER A 35 -7.21 -4.41 -4.60
C SER A 35 -7.10 -4.84 -3.16
N SER A 36 -7.68 -4.06 -2.25
CA SER A 36 -7.63 -4.32 -0.83
C SER A 36 -8.87 -3.82 -0.10
N ILE A 37 -9.08 -4.35 1.10
CA ILE A 37 -10.12 -3.91 2.03
C ILE A 37 -9.46 -3.52 3.33
N GLY A 38 -9.99 -2.50 4.00
CA GLY A 38 -9.39 -2.00 5.22
C GLY A 38 -10.35 -1.31 6.17
N VAL A 39 -9.86 -1.16 7.40
CA VAL A 39 -10.50 -0.36 8.44
C VAL A 39 -9.49 0.65 8.97
N GLY A 40 -9.97 1.87 9.19
CA GLY A 40 -9.18 3.00 9.68
C GLY A 40 -9.77 3.55 10.97
N LEU A 41 -8.90 3.93 11.91
CA LEU A 41 -9.26 4.65 13.14
C LEU A 41 -8.40 5.90 13.28
N THR A 42 -9.04 7.04 13.42
CA THR A 42 -8.38 8.32 13.72
C THR A 42 -8.82 8.85 15.08
N TRP A 43 -7.87 9.25 15.91
CA TRP A 43 -8.12 9.88 17.20
C TRP A 43 -7.14 11.03 17.48
N GLY A 44 -7.55 11.96 18.35
CA GLY A 44 -6.65 12.98 18.89
C GLY A 44 -5.73 12.35 19.92
N SER A 45 -4.42 12.41 19.67
CA SER A 45 -3.38 11.95 20.60
C SER A 45 -2.63 13.14 21.20
N PRO A 46 -1.86 12.95 22.30
CA PRO A 46 -1.02 14.01 22.87
C PRO A 46 0.03 14.60 21.91
N PHE A 47 0.26 13.95 20.76
CA PHE A 47 1.23 14.33 19.74
C PHE A 47 0.59 14.80 18.43
N GLY A 48 -0.75 14.97 18.40
CA GLY A 48 -1.47 15.31 17.17
C GLY A 48 -2.53 14.28 16.77
N ALA A 49 -3.13 14.47 15.60
CA ALA A 49 -4.06 13.49 15.05
C ALA A 49 -3.30 12.22 14.64
N LEU A 50 -3.69 11.08 15.22
CA LEU A 50 -3.13 9.77 14.92
C LEU A 50 -4.15 8.95 14.13
N THR A 51 -3.74 8.46 12.97
CA THR A 51 -4.53 7.56 12.13
C THR A 51 -3.84 6.23 12.01
N VAL A 52 -4.57 5.14 12.23
CA VAL A 52 -4.12 3.76 12.06
C VAL A 52 -5.03 3.08 11.05
N ASN A 53 -4.45 2.34 10.11
CA ASN A 53 -5.20 1.49 9.19
C ASN A 53 -4.71 0.05 9.26
N TYR A 54 -5.66 -0.88 9.18
CA TYR A 54 -5.40 -2.30 8.97
C TYR A 54 -6.01 -2.72 7.64
N VAL A 55 -5.19 -3.26 6.75
CA VAL A 55 -5.54 -3.49 5.34
C VAL A 55 -5.15 -4.90 4.91
N VAL A 56 -6.07 -5.58 4.23
CA VAL A 56 -5.85 -6.93 3.70
C VAL A 56 -5.98 -6.88 2.17
N PRO A 57 -4.96 -7.31 1.41
CA PRO A 57 -5.05 -7.36 -0.04
C PRO A 57 -6.00 -8.47 -0.48
N VAL A 58 -6.96 -8.13 -1.35
CA VAL A 58 -7.87 -9.07 -2.01
C VAL A 58 -7.22 -9.63 -3.28
N THR A 59 -6.55 -8.78 -4.05
CA THR A 59 -5.78 -9.20 -5.23
C THR A 59 -4.33 -8.70 -5.14
N LYS A 60 -3.37 -9.62 -5.28
CA LYS A 60 -1.93 -9.34 -5.27
C LYS A 60 -1.18 -10.19 -6.29
N ALA A 61 -0.04 -9.70 -6.76
CA ALA A 61 0.93 -10.48 -7.51
C ALA A 61 1.86 -11.25 -6.55
N ALA A 62 2.50 -12.32 -7.05
CA ALA A 62 3.38 -13.18 -6.24
C ALA A 62 4.58 -12.44 -5.64
N TYR A 63 5.07 -11.41 -6.33
CA TYR A 63 6.20 -10.57 -5.92
C TYR A 63 5.76 -9.30 -5.14
N ASP A 64 4.47 -9.14 -4.83
CA ASP A 64 4.00 -7.99 -4.05
C ASP A 64 4.34 -8.14 -2.56
N VAL A 65 4.98 -7.11 -2.02
CA VAL A 65 5.25 -6.95 -0.59
C VAL A 65 4.02 -6.35 0.09
N THR A 66 3.51 -7.03 1.11
CA THR A 66 2.29 -6.63 1.83
C THR A 66 2.62 -5.96 3.15
N GLN A 67 2.02 -4.79 3.40
CA GLN A 67 2.12 -4.10 4.69
C GLN A 67 0.71 -3.95 5.28
N PRO A 68 0.26 -4.89 6.13
CA PRO A 68 -1.13 -4.91 6.61
C PRO A 68 -1.43 -3.84 7.64
N PHE A 69 -0.42 -3.20 8.23
CA PHE A 69 -0.57 -2.15 9.22
C PHE A 69 0.19 -0.89 8.80
N ASN A 70 -0.48 0.26 8.83
CA ASN A 70 0.18 1.55 8.68
C ASN A 70 -0.41 2.57 9.64
N PHE A 71 0.41 3.54 10.03
CA PHE A 71 -0.01 4.66 10.85
C PHE A 71 0.54 5.98 10.33
N THR A 72 -0.15 7.07 10.65
CA THR A 72 0.26 8.43 10.33
C THR A 72 0.00 9.31 11.53
N ALA A 73 1.01 10.09 11.92
CA ALA A 73 0.91 11.09 12.97
C ALA A 73 1.13 12.47 12.36
N SER A 74 0.19 13.38 12.57
CA SER A 74 0.31 14.77 12.13
C SER A 74 0.43 15.67 13.35
N PRO A 75 1.54 16.42 13.50
CA PRO A 75 1.69 17.37 14.61
C PRO A 75 0.64 18.48 14.52
N PHE A 76 0.41 19.14 15.67
CA PHE A 76 -0.43 20.34 15.76
C PHE A 76 0.28 21.57 15.19
#